data_AF-A0A2S1XLU0-F1
#
_entry.id   AF-A0A2S1XLU0-F1
#
_cell.length_a   1.000
_cell.length_b   1.000
_cell.length_c   1.000
_cell.angle_alpha   90.00
_cell.angle_beta   90.00
_cell.angle_gamma   90.00
#
_symmetry.space_group_name_H-M   'P 1'
#
loop_
_entity.id
_entity.type
_entity.pdbx_description
1 polymer ?
#
loop_
_entity_poly.entity_id
_entity_poly.type
_entity_poly.pdbx_seq_one_letter_code
_entity_poly.pdbx_strand_id
1 'polypeptide(L)'
;MREALADQQNGAMVDGAWVMRPSDWKPPAVIPLETQQEAATAVAWLRDRSAPVPVDVAERWVAHLAKRMAGDMPSETKLATAVTDIVEEGYPAAMFQDLEMLRRVARQFKWFPGWAELAPALDAERDRLRQAFERLAVIARGGEVRRRPGNQNRRQQDDSPAGPRSMSESTERLMEEFWAKNGGRPVRRKPAETIDNELDDTSVGNAR
;
A
#
# COMPACT_ATOMS: atom_id res chain seq x y z
N MET A 1 4.51 -25.93 1.31
CA MET A 1 4.07 -24.57 1.73
C MET A 1 4.92 -23.40 1.22
N ARG A 2 6.27 -23.38 1.37
CA ARG A 2 7.11 -22.22 0.98
C ARG A 2 6.94 -21.78 -0.47
N GLU A 3 6.82 -22.71 -1.41
CA GLU A 3 6.65 -22.41 -2.84
C GLU A 3 5.31 -21.73 -3.14
N ALA A 4 4.24 -22.07 -2.42
CA ALA A 4 2.92 -21.44 -2.58
C ALA A 4 2.89 -19.98 -2.09
N LEU A 5 3.86 -19.58 -1.26
CA LEU A 5 4.00 -18.23 -0.73
C LEU A 5 5.00 -17.37 -1.52
N ALA A 6 5.74 -17.97 -2.45
CA ALA A 6 6.76 -17.27 -3.23
C ALA A 6 6.14 -16.15 -4.08
N ASP A 7 6.83 -15.01 -4.15
CA ASP A 7 6.44 -13.93 -5.06
C ASP A 7 6.60 -14.40 -6.50
N GLN A 8 5.51 -14.38 -7.26
CA GLN A 8 5.58 -14.59 -8.70
C GLN A 8 6.22 -13.35 -9.33
N GLN A 9 7.38 -13.53 -9.97
CA GLN A 9 8.06 -12.47 -10.71
C GLN A 9 7.60 -12.53 -12.16
N ASN A 10 6.83 -11.52 -12.60
CA ASN A 10 6.55 -11.33 -14.02
C ASN A 10 7.53 -10.29 -14.56
N GLY A 11 8.40 -10.73 -15.45
CA GLY A 11 9.24 -9.81 -16.21
C GLY A 11 8.40 -9.10 -17.28
N ALA A 12 8.55 -7.78 -17.37
CA ALA A 12 8.00 -6.98 -18.46
C ALA A 12 9.15 -6.21 -19.12
N MET A 13 9.15 -6.13 -20.46
CA MET A 13 10.02 -5.18 -21.14
C MET A 13 9.47 -3.76 -20.98
N VAL A 14 10.30 -2.86 -20.45
CA VAL A 14 10.03 -1.43 -20.36
C VAL A 14 11.24 -0.73 -20.98
N ASP A 15 11.04 0.04 -22.05
CA ASP A 15 12.09 0.80 -22.75
C ASP A 15 13.31 -0.03 -23.19
N GLY A 16 13.07 -1.28 -23.63
CA GLY A 16 14.13 -2.20 -24.07
C GLY A 16 14.92 -2.86 -22.93
N ALA A 17 14.62 -2.54 -21.67
CA ALA A 17 15.16 -3.23 -20.50
C ALA A 17 14.14 -4.24 -19.94
N TRP A 18 14.62 -5.43 -19.58
CA TRP A 18 13.80 -6.42 -18.86
C TRP A 18 13.66 -5.99 -17.40
N VAL A 19 12.48 -5.50 -17.01
CA VAL A 19 12.20 -5.08 -15.63
C VAL A 19 11.30 -6.12 -14.98
N MET A 20 11.80 -6.77 -13.93
CA MET A 20 10.99 -7.66 -13.09
C MET A 20 10.09 -6.79 -12.21
N ARG A 21 8.77 -6.83 -12.45
CA ARG A 21 7.80 -6.18 -11.57
C ARG A 21 7.22 -7.23 -10.61
N PRO A 22 7.00 -6.89 -9.33
CA PRO A 22 6.18 -7.71 -8.46
C PRO A 22 4.82 -7.89 -9.13
N SER A 23 4.47 -9.13 -9.48
CA SER A 23 3.14 -9.40 -10.02
C SER A 23 2.15 -9.61 -8.89
N ASP A 24 0.88 -9.28 -9.14
CA ASP A 24 -0.20 -9.63 -8.22
C ASP A 24 -0.18 -11.14 -7.98
N TRP A 25 0.15 -11.55 -6.76
CA TRP A 25 0.18 -12.97 -6.40
C TRP A 25 -1.18 -13.62 -6.69
N LYS A 26 -1.16 -14.73 -7.41
CA LYS A 26 -2.36 -15.54 -7.69
C LYS A 26 -2.24 -16.88 -6.96
N PRO A 27 -3.29 -17.32 -6.24
CA PRO A 27 -3.27 -18.65 -5.63
C PRO A 27 -3.17 -19.73 -6.70
N PRO A 28 -2.54 -20.89 -6.40
CA PRO A 28 -2.55 -22.04 -7.30
C PRO A 28 -3.99 -22.46 -7.66
N ALA A 29 -4.20 -22.89 -8.91
CA ALA A 29 -5.52 -23.29 -9.40
C ALA A 29 -6.10 -24.50 -8.66
N VAL A 30 -5.23 -25.39 -8.17
CA VAL A 30 -5.60 -26.55 -7.36
C VAL A 30 -4.74 -26.53 -6.10
N ILE A 31 -5.38 -26.52 -4.94
CA ILE A 31 -4.72 -26.56 -3.63
C ILE A 31 -5.10 -27.89 -2.96
N PRO A 32 -4.13 -28.82 -2.79
CA PRO A 32 -4.38 -30.08 -2.08
C PRO A 32 -4.94 -29.85 -0.68
N LEU A 33 -5.84 -30.72 -0.23
CA LEU A 33 -6.52 -30.58 1.08
C LEU A 33 -5.51 -30.51 2.25
N GLU A 34 -4.44 -31.27 2.19
CA GLU A 34 -3.33 -31.23 3.16
C GLU A 34 -2.74 -29.82 3.27
N THR A 35 -2.40 -29.19 2.14
CA THR A 35 -1.90 -27.81 2.09
C THR A 35 -2.89 -26.81 2.68
N GLN A 36 -4.20 -27.02 2.48
CA GLN A 36 -5.23 -26.16 3.09
C GLN A 36 -5.24 -26.28 4.62
N GLN A 37 -5.12 -27.50 5.15
CA GLN A 37 -5.07 -27.77 6.59
C GLN A 37 -3.82 -27.20 7.24
N GLU A 38 -2.65 -27.37 6.60
CA GLU A 38 -1.41 -26.76 7.06
C GLU A 38 -1.52 -25.22 7.08
N ALA A 39 -2.07 -24.63 6.02
CA ALA A 39 -2.28 -23.19 5.93
C ALA A 39 -3.26 -22.68 7.00
N ALA A 40 -4.35 -23.41 7.26
CA ALA A 40 -5.31 -23.06 8.31
C ALA A 40 -4.64 -23.07 9.70
N THR A 41 -3.79 -24.06 9.96
CA THR A 41 -3.01 -24.14 11.20
C THR A 41 -2.03 -22.97 11.33
N ALA A 42 -1.33 -22.63 10.25
CA ALA A 42 -0.42 -21.48 10.23
C ALA A 42 -1.15 -20.14 10.43
N VAL A 43 -2.35 -19.98 9.86
CA VAL A 43 -3.19 -18.78 10.06
C VAL A 43 -3.64 -18.65 11.52
N ALA A 44 -4.08 -19.74 12.15
CA ALA A 44 -4.46 -19.73 13.57
C ALA A 44 -3.26 -19.33 14.45
N TRP A 45 -2.11 -19.95 14.21
CA TRP A 45 -0.88 -19.64 14.93
C TRP A 45 -0.43 -18.18 14.76
N LEU A 46 -0.53 -17.63 13.54
CA LEU A 46 -0.20 -16.22 13.28
C LEU A 46 -1.18 -15.25 13.95
N ARG A 47 -2.47 -15.61 13.99
CA ARG A 47 -3.51 -14.81 14.64
C ARG A 47 -3.29 -14.73 16.15
N ASP A 48 -2.85 -15.81 16.79
CA ASP A 48 -2.54 -15.80 18.22
C ASP A 48 -1.34 -14.89 18.54
N ARG A 49 -0.46 -14.65 17.55
CA ARG A 49 0.74 -13.82 17.67
C ARG A 49 0.61 -12.43 17.04
N SER A 50 -0.58 -12.04 16.60
CA SER A 50 -0.85 -10.68 16.10
C SER A 50 -1.09 -9.67 17.23
N ALA A 51 -1.01 -10.10 18.49
CA ALA A 51 -1.05 -9.20 19.63
C ALA A 51 0.13 -8.21 19.61
N PRO A 52 -0.04 -6.99 20.15
CA PRO A 52 1.04 -6.03 20.31
C PRO A 52 2.26 -6.65 21.02
N VAL A 53 3.45 -6.21 20.64
CA VAL A 53 4.71 -6.68 21.22
C VAL A 53 4.82 -6.28 22.70
N PRO A 54 5.13 -7.23 23.61
CA PRO A 54 5.46 -6.92 24.99
C PRO A 54 6.77 -6.12 25.12
N VAL A 55 6.88 -5.28 26.15
CA VAL A 55 8.05 -4.41 26.39
C VAL A 55 9.35 -5.22 26.47
N ASP A 56 9.37 -6.32 27.22
CA ASP A 56 10.56 -7.17 27.41
C ASP A 56 11.05 -7.83 26.11
N VAL A 57 10.12 -8.12 25.19
CA VAL A 57 10.43 -8.66 23.86
C VAL A 57 11.02 -7.56 22.98
N ALA A 58 10.45 -6.35 23.03
CA ALA A 58 10.97 -5.19 22.30
C ALA A 58 12.38 -4.80 22.79
N GLU A 59 12.62 -4.75 24.10
CA GLU A 59 13.94 -4.49 24.70
C GLU A 59 14.99 -5.48 24.20
N ARG A 60 14.68 -6.78 24.30
CA ARG A 60 15.61 -7.84 23.86
C ARG A 60 15.90 -7.74 22.37
N TRP A 61 14.89 -7.43 21.56
CA TRP A 61 15.07 -7.27 20.11
C TRP A 61 15.92 -6.05 19.78
N VAL A 62 15.66 -4.89 20.41
CA VAL A 62 16.45 -3.67 20.22
C VAL A 62 17.90 -3.86 20.66
N ALA A 63 18.13 -4.54 21.78
CA ALA A 63 19.48 -4.90 22.23
C ALA A 63 20.19 -5.82 21.22
N HIS A 64 19.49 -6.80 20.65
CA HIS A 64 20.04 -7.66 19.62
C HIS A 64 20.31 -6.92 18.31
N LEU A 65 19.48 -5.96 17.94
CA LEU A 65 19.70 -5.09 16.79
C LEU A 65 20.97 -4.26 17.01
N ALA A 66 21.08 -3.57 18.15
CA ALA A 66 22.25 -2.78 18.51
C ALA A 66 23.54 -3.60 18.48
N LYS A 67 23.53 -4.81 19.04
CA LYS A 67 24.69 -5.72 19.02
C LYS A 67 25.12 -6.16 17.61
N ARG A 68 24.19 -6.21 16.65
CA ARG A 68 24.47 -6.61 15.26
C ARG A 68 24.99 -5.47 14.40
N MET A 69 24.78 -4.23 14.84
CA MET A 69 25.21 -3.04 14.11
C MET A 69 26.71 -2.85 14.31
N ALA A 70 27.42 -2.45 13.26
CA ALA A 70 28.85 -2.18 13.38
C ALA A 70 29.03 -0.80 14.05
N GLY A 71 29.84 -0.72 15.12
CA GLY A 71 30.18 0.54 15.76
C GLY A 71 29.97 0.58 17.27
N ASP A 72 30.02 1.79 17.82
CA ASP A 72 29.80 2.03 19.24
C ASP A 72 28.35 1.74 19.62
N MET A 73 28.18 1.19 20.82
CA MET A 73 26.87 0.91 21.38
C MET A 73 26.07 2.23 21.49
N PRO A 74 24.82 2.29 21.00
CA PRO A 74 23.98 3.46 21.17
C PRO A 74 23.81 3.81 22.64
N SER A 75 23.56 5.08 22.95
CA SER A 75 23.21 5.47 24.31
C SER A 75 21.96 4.74 24.79
N GLU A 76 21.91 4.45 26.09
CA GLU A 76 20.77 3.79 26.73
C GLU A 76 19.45 4.54 26.45
N THR A 77 19.48 5.87 26.47
CA THR A 77 18.33 6.71 26.11
C THR A 77 17.84 6.43 24.69
N LYS A 78 18.73 6.26 23.71
CA LYS A 78 18.34 5.98 22.31
C LYS A 78 17.71 4.59 22.18
N LEU A 79 18.23 3.60 22.92
CA LEU A 79 17.65 2.25 22.95
C LEU A 79 16.27 2.28 23.61
N ALA A 80 16.13 2.97 24.75
CA ALA A 80 14.87 3.11 25.46
C ALA A 80 13.79 3.81 24.60
N THR A 81 14.14 4.90 23.90
CA THR A 81 13.20 5.56 22.97
C THR A 81 12.71 4.61 21.89
N ALA A 82 13.62 3.85 21.25
CA ALA A 82 13.21 2.88 20.22
C ALA A 82 12.28 1.79 20.75
N VAL A 83 12.47 1.34 22.00
CA VAL A 83 11.57 0.37 22.65
C VAL A 83 10.19 0.98 22.86
N THR A 84 10.12 2.19 23.42
CA THR A 84 8.86 2.90 23.64
C THR A 84 8.10 3.08 22.33
N ASP A 85 8.77 3.58 21.29
CA ASP A 85 8.14 3.81 19.99
C ASP A 85 7.60 2.51 19.36
N ILE A 86 8.33 1.39 19.48
CA ILE A 86 7.89 0.07 19.01
C ILE A 86 6.59 -0.38 19.71
N VAL A 87 6.50 -0.16 21.01
CA VAL A 87 5.35 -0.56 21.83
C VAL A 87 4.14 0.34 21.56
N GLU A 88 4.37 1.65 21.44
CA GLU A 88 3.31 2.65 21.17
C GLU A 88 2.67 2.48 19.79
N GLU A 89 3.45 2.15 18.76
CA GLU A 89 2.94 1.86 17.41
C GLU A 89 2.18 0.53 17.30
N GLY A 90 2.23 -0.32 18.33
CA GLY A 90 1.47 -1.57 18.39
C GLY A 90 1.90 -2.61 17.36
N TYR A 91 3.19 -2.68 17.03
CA TYR A 91 3.70 -3.72 16.12
C TYR A 91 3.44 -5.13 16.68
N PRO A 92 3.10 -6.11 15.82
CA PRO A 92 2.77 -7.46 16.27
C PRO A 92 3.99 -8.20 16.81
N ALA A 93 3.81 -8.91 17.93
CA ALA A 93 4.87 -9.67 18.61
C ALA A 93 5.55 -10.70 17.70
N ALA A 94 4.82 -11.27 16.73
CA ALA A 94 5.36 -12.21 15.75
C ALA A 94 6.59 -11.66 14.99
N MET A 95 6.64 -10.36 14.71
CA MET A 95 7.76 -9.73 13.99
C MET A 95 9.06 -9.79 14.78
N PHE A 96 9.00 -9.60 16.09
CA PHE A 96 10.18 -9.48 16.95
C PHE A 96 10.70 -10.84 17.45
N GLN A 97 9.94 -11.92 17.22
CA GLN A 97 10.39 -13.29 17.50
C GLN A 97 11.06 -13.95 16.29
N ASP A 98 10.94 -13.37 15.09
CA ASP A 98 11.60 -13.87 13.88
C ASP A 98 13.05 -13.36 13.77
N LEU A 99 14.01 -14.30 13.93
CA LEU A 99 15.44 -14.00 13.79
C LEU A 99 15.83 -13.60 12.36
N GLU A 100 15.12 -14.07 11.34
CA GLU A 100 15.39 -13.67 9.96
C GLU A 100 14.91 -12.25 9.68
N MET A 101 13.80 -11.83 10.27
CA MET A 101 13.34 -10.43 10.24
C MET A 101 14.39 -9.50 10.84
N LEU A 102 14.90 -9.82 12.04
CA LEU A 102 15.98 -9.06 12.67
C LEU A 102 17.20 -8.91 11.73
N ARG A 103 17.59 -9.99 11.03
CA ARG A 103 18.70 -9.95 10.06
C ARG A 103 18.39 -9.08 8.85
N ARG A 104 17.17 -9.13 8.32
CA ARG A 104 16.73 -8.31 7.18
C ARG A 104 16.74 -6.83 7.53
N VAL A 105 16.23 -6.46 8.71
CA VAL A 105 16.24 -5.08 9.20
C VAL A 105 17.67 -4.61 9.48
N ALA A 106 18.47 -5.41 10.20
CA ALA A 106 19.85 -5.04 10.53
C ALA A 106 20.74 -4.79 9.30
N ARG A 107 20.51 -5.50 8.18
CA ARG A 107 21.26 -5.31 6.93
C ARG A 107 20.99 -3.99 6.23
N GLN A 108 19.90 -3.30 6.55
CA GLN A 108 19.55 -2.02 5.93
C GLN A 108 20.37 -0.86 6.49
N PHE A 109 20.99 -1.06 7.65
CA PHE A 109 21.66 0.00 8.39
C PHE A 109 23.13 -0.36 8.61
N LYS A 110 24.00 0.65 8.57
CA LYS A 110 25.41 0.50 8.97
C LYS A 110 25.61 0.80 10.46
N TRP A 111 24.92 1.82 10.95
CA TRP A 111 24.92 2.30 12.33
C TRP A 111 23.51 2.22 12.90
N PHE A 112 23.36 2.28 14.22
CA PHE A 112 22.04 2.20 14.84
C PHE A 112 21.12 3.35 14.37
N PRO A 113 19.99 3.04 13.71
CA PRO A 113 19.14 4.04 13.08
C PRO A 113 18.46 4.95 14.11
N GLY A 114 18.02 6.13 13.66
CA GLY A 114 17.00 6.89 14.38
C GLY A 114 15.61 6.28 14.17
N TRP A 115 14.62 6.68 14.98
CA TRP A 115 13.25 6.19 14.83
C TRP A 115 12.68 6.42 13.42
N ALA A 116 12.92 7.61 12.85
CA ALA A 116 12.47 7.97 11.50
C ALA A 116 13.00 7.05 10.39
N GLU A 117 14.12 6.36 10.61
CA GLU A 117 14.70 5.39 9.68
C GLU A 117 14.25 3.95 10.02
N LEU A 118 14.11 3.64 11.31
CA LEU A 118 13.69 2.33 11.80
C LEU A 118 12.21 2.04 11.49
N ALA A 119 11.32 3.01 11.68
CA ALA A 119 9.88 2.83 11.50
C ALA A 119 9.51 2.39 10.06
N PRO A 120 10.01 3.01 8.97
CA PRO A 120 9.75 2.53 7.62
C PRO A 120 10.24 1.09 7.37
N ALA A 121 11.37 0.70 7.98
CA ALA A 121 11.90 -0.67 7.86
C ALA A 121 11.01 -1.69 8.58
N LEU A 122 10.48 -1.32 9.75
CA LEU A 122 9.51 -2.13 10.50
C LEU A 122 8.16 -2.20 9.76
N ASP A 123 7.69 -1.10 9.19
CA ASP A 123 6.46 -1.04 8.39
C ASP A 123 6.54 -1.94 7.16
N ALA A 124 7.68 -1.95 6.47
CA ALA A 124 7.89 -2.86 5.35
C ALA A 124 7.81 -4.34 5.78
N GLU A 125 8.31 -4.69 6.96
CA GLU A 125 8.18 -6.06 7.51
C GLU A 125 6.75 -6.36 7.99
N ARG A 126 6.05 -5.37 8.56
CA ARG A 126 4.63 -5.48 8.93
C ARG A 126 3.77 -5.76 7.70
N ASP A 127 4.00 -5.05 6.60
CA ASP A 127 3.31 -5.25 5.34
C ASP A 127 3.61 -6.62 4.74
N ARG A 128 4.87 -7.07 4.77
CA ARG A 128 5.25 -8.43 4.35
C ARG A 128 4.51 -9.50 5.15
N LEU A 129 4.48 -9.36 6.48
CA LEU A 129 3.78 -10.29 7.35
C LEU A 129 2.27 -10.31 7.05
N ARG A 130 1.67 -9.14 6.85
CA ARG A 130 0.26 -9.01 6.46
C ARG A 130 -0.03 -9.68 5.12
N GLN A 131 0.80 -9.45 4.10
CA GLN A 131 0.65 -10.10 2.80
C GLN A 131 0.78 -11.62 2.92
N ALA A 132 1.76 -12.13 3.68
CA ALA A 132 1.92 -13.55 3.93
C ALA A 132 0.68 -14.15 4.62
N PHE A 133 0.13 -13.45 5.62
CA PHE A 133 -1.11 -13.83 6.29
C PHE A 133 -2.31 -13.87 5.33
N GLU A 134 -2.47 -12.84 4.50
CA GLU A 134 -3.54 -12.79 3.49
C GLU A 134 -3.44 -13.95 2.48
N ARG A 135 -2.23 -14.26 2.00
CA ARG A 135 -1.98 -15.40 1.11
C ARG A 135 -2.30 -16.73 1.78
N LEU A 136 -1.82 -16.95 3.01
CA LEU A 136 -2.12 -18.16 3.79
C LEU A 136 -3.63 -18.29 4.02
N ALA A 137 -4.34 -17.20 4.32
CA ALA A 137 -5.78 -17.20 4.50
C ALA A 137 -6.54 -17.54 3.20
N VAL A 138 -6.03 -17.16 2.03
CA VAL A 138 -6.58 -17.58 0.73
C VAL A 138 -6.33 -19.07 0.48
N ILE A 139 -5.13 -19.56 0.77
CA ILE A 139 -4.77 -20.99 0.63
C ILE A 139 -5.63 -21.86 1.55
N ALA A 140 -5.81 -21.45 2.81
CA ALA A 140 -6.63 -22.15 3.80
C ALA A 140 -8.11 -22.26 3.38
N ARG A 141 -8.60 -21.36 2.51
CA ARG A 141 -9.95 -21.39 1.93
C ARG A 141 -10.01 -22.13 0.59
N GLY A 142 -8.94 -22.82 0.18
CA GLY A 142 -8.90 -23.58 -1.08
C GLY A 142 -8.73 -22.72 -2.33
N GLY A 143 -8.22 -21.49 -2.21
CA GLY A 143 -7.97 -20.63 -3.38
C GLY A 143 -9.21 -19.92 -3.90
N GLU A 144 -10.36 -20.06 -3.24
CA GLU A 144 -11.55 -19.25 -3.50
C GLU A 144 -11.27 -17.79 -3.12
N VAL A 145 -10.77 -17.03 -4.08
CA VAL A 145 -10.94 -15.59 -4.06
C VAL A 145 -12.43 -15.38 -4.21
N ARG A 146 -13.15 -15.15 -3.10
CA ARG A 146 -14.54 -14.67 -3.12
C ARG A 146 -14.57 -13.50 -4.09
N ARG A 147 -14.99 -13.75 -5.34
CA ARG A 147 -15.27 -12.70 -6.31
C ARG A 147 -16.36 -11.90 -5.65
N ARG A 148 -16.00 -10.76 -5.07
CA ARG A 148 -16.93 -9.88 -4.37
C ARG A 148 -18.09 -9.65 -5.35
N PRO A 149 -19.32 -10.13 -5.08
CA PRO A 149 -20.38 -10.21 -6.09
C PRO A 149 -20.97 -8.83 -6.48
N GLY A 150 -20.22 -7.74 -6.37
CA GLY A 150 -20.75 -6.37 -6.44
C GLY A 150 -19.99 -5.37 -7.29
N ASN A 151 -18.95 -5.75 -8.06
CA ASN A 151 -18.17 -4.76 -8.83
C ASN A 151 -18.24 -4.90 -10.36
N GLN A 152 -19.05 -5.83 -10.88
CA GLN A 152 -19.33 -5.89 -12.32
C GLN A 152 -20.29 -4.78 -12.78
N ASN A 153 -21.20 -4.30 -11.91
CA ASN A 153 -22.14 -3.22 -12.26
C ASN A 153 -21.52 -1.82 -12.30
N ARG A 154 -20.32 -1.59 -11.75
CA ARG A 154 -19.67 -0.27 -11.84
C ARG A 154 -19.05 0.02 -13.19
N ARG A 155 -18.63 -1.01 -13.94
CA ARG A 155 -18.03 -0.80 -15.27
C ARG A 155 -19.06 -0.60 -16.39
N GLN A 156 -20.31 -1.03 -16.20
CA GLN A 156 -21.38 -0.76 -17.18
C GLN A 156 -22.11 0.58 -16.97
N GLN A 157 -21.87 1.28 -15.85
CA GLN A 157 -22.48 2.60 -15.60
C GLN A 157 -21.65 3.78 -16.13
N ASP A 158 -20.40 3.57 -16.51
CA ASP A 158 -19.53 4.64 -17.05
C ASP A 158 -19.64 4.85 -18.58
N ASP A 159 -20.41 4.00 -19.29
CA ASP A 159 -20.71 4.19 -20.71
C ASP A 159 -22.05 4.89 -20.96
N SER A 160 -22.68 5.45 -19.92
CA SER A 160 -23.77 6.41 -20.12
C SER A 160 -23.16 7.75 -20.57
N PRO A 161 -23.61 8.34 -21.70
CA PRO A 161 -23.12 9.64 -22.13
C PRO A 161 -23.29 10.61 -20.96
N ALA A 162 -22.22 11.33 -20.62
CA ALA A 162 -22.19 12.30 -19.54
C ALA A 162 -23.18 13.44 -19.83
N GLY A 163 -24.47 13.18 -19.59
CA GLY A 163 -25.48 14.22 -19.49
C GLY A 163 -25.09 15.19 -18.37
N PRO A 164 -25.60 16.43 -18.41
CA PRO A 164 -25.32 17.41 -17.37
C PRO A 164 -25.67 16.79 -16.01
N ARG A 165 -24.64 16.55 -15.19
CA ARG A 165 -24.79 16.01 -13.84
C ARG A 165 -25.58 17.05 -13.04
N SER A 166 -26.88 16.87 -12.89
CA SER A 166 -27.65 17.59 -11.89
C SER A 166 -27.10 17.18 -10.53
N MET A 167 -26.73 18.16 -9.72
CA MET A 167 -26.31 17.88 -8.35
C MET A 167 -27.53 17.47 -7.54
N SER A 168 -27.36 16.55 -6.60
CA SER A 168 -28.43 16.23 -5.65
C SER A 168 -28.81 17.49 -4.87
N GLU A 169 -30.10 17.65 -4.53
CA GLU A 169 -30.61 18.80 -3.75
C GLU A 169 -29.83 19.03 -2.45
N SER A 170 -29.33 17.94 -1.84
CA SER A 170 -28.48 18.00 -0.64
C SER A 170 -27.18 18.76 -0.88
N THR A 171 -26.57 18.55 -2.04
CA THR A 171 -25.29 19.16 -2.43
C THR A 171 -25.50 20.61 -2.85
N GLU A 172 -26.64 20.91 -3.49
CA GLU A 172 -27.01 22.28 -3.83
C GLU A 172 -27.20 23.16 -2.58
N ARG A 173 -27.93 22.65 -1.57
CA ARG A 173 -28.10 23.35 -0.29
C ARG A 173 -26.78 23.60 0.44
N LEU A 174 -25.91 22.60 0.47
CA LEU A 174 -24.62 22.69 1.16
C LEU A 174 -23.71 23.74 0.51
N MET A 175 -23.71 23.82 -0.82
CA MET A 175 -22.98 24.85 -1.54
C MET A 175 -23.61 26.23 -1.36
N GLU A 176 -24.93 26.33 -1.35
CA GLU A 176 -25.62 27.60 -1.12
C GLU A 176 -25.31 28.17 0.28
N GLU A 177 -25.33 27.33 1.31
CA GLU A 177 -24.93 27.70 2.66
C GLU A 177 -23.45 28.09 2.74
N PHE A 178 -22.58 27.33 2.07
CA PHE A 178 -21.16 27.65 1.98
C PHE A 178 -20.91 29.03 1.33
N TRP A 179 -21.61 29.36 0.25
CA TRP A 179 -21.45 30.65 -0.43
C TRP A 179 -22.08 31.81 0.35
N ALA A 180 -23.22 31.58 1.00
CA ALA A 180 -23.84 32.57 1.89
C ALA A 180 -22.88 32.95 3.04
N LYS A 181 -22.13 31.98 3.57
CA LYS A 181 -21.18 32.19 4.66
C LYS A 181 -19.85 32.83 4.23
N ASN A 182 -19.44 32.64 2.98
CA ASN A 182 -18.12 33.08 2.47
C ASN A 182 -18.17 34.27 1.51
N GLY A 183 -19.22 35.10 1.56
CA GLY A 183 -19.26 36.37 0.81
C GLY A 183 -19.78 36.29 -0.63
N GLY A 184 -20.57 35.26 -0.95
CA GLY A 184 -21.30 35.14 -2.23
C GLY A 184 -20.68 34.17 -3.24
N ARG A 185 -21.45 33.83 -4.27
CA ARG A 185 -21.01 32.92 -5.34
C ARG A 185 -19.96 33.61 -6.23
N PRO A 186 -18.92 32.91 -6.71
CA PRO A 186 -17.96 33.48 -7.64
C PRO A 186 -18.69 33.94 -8.91
N VAL A 187 -18.46 35.19 -9.31
CA VAL A 187 -19.00 35.75 -10.55
C VAL A 187 -18.50 34.89 -11.70
N ARG A 188 -19.41 34.21 -12.41
CA ARG A 188 -19.07 33.46 -13.62
C ARG A 188 -18.44 34.43 -14.61
N ARG A 189 -17.13 34.31 -14.81
CA ARG A 189 -16.47 34.95 -15.95
C ARG A 189 -17.17 34.40 -17.20
N LYS A 190 -17.82 35.28 -17.95
CA LYS A 190 -18.34 34.92 -19.27
C LYS A 190 -17.16 34.35 -20.07
N PRO A 191 -17.27 33.12 -20.62
CA PRO A 191 -16.25 32.62 -21.51
C PRO A 191 -16.10 33.64 -22.64
N ALA A 192 -14.85 34.03 -22.93
CA ALA A 192 -14.54 34.91 -24.03
C ALA A 192 -15.20 34.34 -25.29
N GLU A 193 -16.02 35.16 -25.95
CA GLU A 193 -16.59 34.83 -27.26
C GLU A 193 -15.46 34.38 -28.17
N THR A 194 -15.67 33.21 -28.76
CA THR A 194 -14.83 32.60 -29.79
C THR A 194 -14.50 33.65 -30.83
N ILE A 195 -13.23 34.04 -30.91
CA ILE A 195 -12.72 34.83 -32.02
C ILE A 195 -12.76 33.90 -33.23
N ASP A 196 -13.76 34.09 -34.08
CA ASP A 196 -13.83 33.46 -35.39
C ASP A 196 -12.60 33.90 -36.20
N ASN A 197 -11.63 32.99 -36.31
CA ASN A 197 -10.50 33.13 -37.23
C ASN A 197 -11.02 32.86 -38.65
N GLU A 198 -11.58 33.91 -39.25
CA GLU A 198 -11.83 34.01 -40.69
C GLU A 198 -10.46 34.13 -41.38
N LEU A 199 -9.91 32.99 -41.80
CA LEU A 199 -8.68 32.90 -42.58
C LEU A 199 -9.00 33.38 -44.01
N ASP A 200 -8.66 34.65 -44.24
CA ASP A 200 -8.69 35.30 -45.54
C ASP A 200 -7.82 34.55 -46.56
N ASP A 201 -8.48 34.04 -47.59
CA ASP A 201 -7.95 33.39 -48.78
C ASP A 201 -7.31 34.45 -49.68
N THR A 202 -6.08 34.88 -49.37
CA THR A 202 -5.31 35.76 -50.26
C THR A 202 -4.45 34.94 -51.22
N SER A 203 -5.10 34.60 -52.34
CA SER A 203 -4.50 34.40 -53.65
C SER A 203 -3.39 35.44 -53.93
N VAL A 204 -2.15 34.98 -54.08
CA VAL A 204 -1.10 35.71 -54.82
C VAL A 204 -0.40 34.74 -55.75
N GLY A 205 -0.77 34.85 -57.03
CA GLY A 205 0.03 34.34 -58.13
C GLY A 205 1.28 35.19 -58.35
N ASN A 206 2.36 34.53 -58.76
CA ASN A 206 3.44 35.08 -59.59
C ASN A 206 4.20 33.86 -60.12
N ALA A 207 4.05 33.43 -61.38
CA ALA A 207 4.43 34.05 -62.64
C ALA A 207 5.97 34.15 -62.86
N ARG A 208 6.40 33.27 -63.77
CA ARG A 208 7.63 33.22 -64.59
C ARG A 208 8.88 32.58 -64.00
#